data_AF-A0A4Y7ISJ0-F1
#
_entry.id   AF-A0A4Y7ISJ0-F1
#
_cell.length_a   1.000
_cell.length_b   1.000
_cell.length_c   1.000
_cell.angle_alpha   90.00
_cell.angle_beta   90.00
_cell.angle_gamma   90.00
#
_symmetry.space_group_name_H-M   'P 1'
#
loop_
_entity.id
_entity.type
_entity.pdbx_description
1 polymer ?
#
loop_
_entity_poly.entity_id
_entity_poly.type
_entity_poly.pdbx_seq_one_letter_code
_entity_poly.pdbx_strand_id
1 'polypeptide(L)'
;MAIPGGKYKEEARNHTTVWGSWRKDHQWGYKCCQQVTRNSYCTRTAGVKANAASHKKRRRKKPEANRFEDVEDFIGEYFSFANLLNA
;
A
#
# COMPACT_ATOMS: atom_id res chain seq x y z
N MET A 1 -11.39 47.20 -12.54
CA MET A 1 -12.35 46.24 -13.12
C MET A 1 -12.51 45.07 -12.18
N ALA A 2 -13.70 44.88 -11.61
CA ALA A 2 -14.05 43.70 -10.81
C ALA A 2 -14.58 42.61 -11.75
N ILE A 3 -14.05 41.39 -11.63
CA ILE A 3 -14.58 40.22 -12.33
C ILE A 3 -15.70 39.63 -11.45
N PRO A 4 -16.95 39.52 -11.93
CA PRO A 4 -18.03 38.93 -11.16
C PRO A 4 -17.85 37.40 -11.13
N GLY A 5 -17.13 36.92 -10.12
CA GLY A 5 -16.72 35.52 -9.97
C GLY A 5 -17.80 34.64 -9.35
N GLY A 6 -19.01 34.62 -9.91
CA GLY A 6 -20.01 33.61 -9.58
C GLY A 6 -19.74 32.32 -10.33
N LYS A 7 -18.88 31.43 -9.79
CA LYS A 7 -18.90 29.98 -10.05
C LYS A 7 -18.41 29.28 -8.80
N TYR A 8 -19.32 28.59 -8.10
CA TYR A 8 -18.98 27.65 -7.03
C TYR A 8 -17.93 26.68 -7.57
N LYS A 9 -16.65 26.95 -7.30
CA LYS A 9 -15.58 26.03 -7.64
C LYS A 9 -15.55 25.08 -6.47
N GLU A 10 -16.39 24.05 -6.53
CA GLU A 10 -16.29 22.90 -5.64
C GLU A 10 -14.80 22.62 -5.44
N GLU A 11 -14.41 22.72 -4.17
CA GLU A 11 -13.06 22.72 -3.64
C GLU A 11 -12.47 21.34 -3.83
N ALA A 12 -12.32 20.91 -5.09
CA ALA A 12 -12.37 19.50 -5.40
C ALA A 12 -11.32 18.79 -4.56
N ARG A 13 -10.14 19.41 -4.36
CA ARG A 13 -9.01 18.80 -3.66
C ARG A 13 -7.99 19.86 -3.25
N ASN A 14 -8.10 20.40 -2.03
CA ASN A 14 -7.29 21.49 -1.41
C ASN A 14 -5.75 21.32 -1.41
N HIS A 15 -5.15 20.89 -2.51
CA HIS A 15 -3.71 20.72 -2.72
C HIS A 15 -3.15 21.99 -3.34
N THR A 16 -2.02 22.45 -2.81
CA THR A 16 -1.29 23.61 -3.34
C THR A 16 -0.32 23.24 -4.47
N THR A 17 -0.15 21.94 -4.73
CA THR A 17 0.82 21.41 -5.70
C THR A 17 0.15 20.42 -6.63
N VAL A 18 0.65 20.28 -7.84
CA VAL A 18 0.15 19.33 -8.84
C VAL A 18 0.54 17.89 -8.48
N TRP A 19 -0.22 16.92 -9.00
CA TRP A 19 0.10 15.50 -8.86
C TRP A 19 1.44 15.19 -9.55
N GLY A 20 2.30 14.39 -8.92
CA GLY A 20 3.64 14.07 -9.45
C GLY A 20 4.73 15.05 -9.01
N SER A 21 4.38 16.09 -8.25
CA SER A 21 5.34 16.99 -7.60
C SER A 21 6.14 16.33 -6.47
N TRP A 22 5.76 15.12 -6.06
CA TRP A 22 6.47 14.30 -5.08
C TRP A 22 6.56 12.85 -5.54
N ARG A 23 7.73 12.22 -5.32
CA ARG A 23 7.99 10.81 -5.65
C ARG A 23 8.87 10.17 -4.57
N LYS A 24 8.52 8.97 -4.13
CA LYS A 24 9.36 8.13 -3.25
C LYS A 24 8.99 6.65 -3.43
N ASP A 25 9.97 5.75 -3.38
CA ASP A 25 9.76 4.30 -3.48
C ASP A 25 8.84 3.87 -4.64
N HIS A 26 9.07 4.45 -5.83
CA HIS A 26 8.26 4.24 -7.04
C HIS A 26 6.79 4.71 -6.95
N GLN A 27 6.40 5.40 -5.89
CA GLN A 27 5.09 6.02 -5.73
C GLN A 27 5.15 7.51 -6.05
N TRP A 28 4.07 8.02 -6.62
CA TRP A 28 3.91 9.42 -7.02
C TRP A 28 2.77 10.05 -6.24
N GLY A 29 2.92 11.32 -5.88
CA GLY A 29 1.94 12.03 -5.08
C GLY A 29 2.08 13.54 -5.15
N TYR A 30 1.45 14.21 -4.19
CA TYR A 30 1.49 15.68 -4.03
C TYR A 30 2.60 16.10 -3.05
N LYS A 31 3.37 17.14 -3.35
CA LYS A 31 4.38 17.67 -2.43
C LYS A 31 3.78 18.27 -1.15
N CYS A 32 2.55 18.78 -1.20
CA CYS A 32 1.90 19.40 -0.04
C CYS A 32 1.51 18.43 1.08
N CYS A 33 1.19 17.17 0.77
CA CYS A 33 0.71 16.18 1.77
C CYS A 33 1.27 14.77 1.54
N GLN A 34 2.05 14.52 0.49
CA GLN A 34 2.62 13.24 0.09
C GLN A 34 1.59 12.12 -0.11
N GLN A 35 0.33 12.47 -0.35
CA GLN A 35 -0.68 11.47 -0.66
C GLN A 35 -0.45 10.88 -2.06
N VAL A 36 -0.51 9.55 -2.11
CA VAL A 36 -0.37 8.71 -3.31
C VAL A 36 -1.71 8.31 -3.92
N THR A 37 -2.80 8.97 -3.53
CA THR A 37 -4.12 8.77 -4.12
C THR A 37 -4.49 9.97 -4.98
N ARG A 38 -4.82 9.73 -6.25
CA ARG A 38 -5.45 10.74 -7.10
C ARG A 38 -6.92 10.92 -6.68
N ASN A 39 -7.55 11.98 -7.10
CA ASN A 39 -8.81 12.52 -6.57
C ASN A 39 -9.03 12.74 -5.05
N SER A 40 -8.06 12.48 -4.16
CA SER A 40 -8.19 12.68 -2.71
C SER A 40 -8.10 14.15 -2.21
N TYR A 41 -8.68 14.41 -1.04
CA TYR A 41 -8.56 15.67 -0.31
C TYR A 41 -7.20 15.84 0.38
N CYS A 42 -6.72 17.08 0.45
CA CYS A 42 -5.47 17.41 1.09
C CYS A 42 -5.57 17.26 2.61
N THR A 43 -4.86 16.28 3.16
CA THR A 43 -4.71 16.11 4.62
C THR A 43 -3.55 16.94 5.19
N ARG A 44 -2.96 17.83 4.39
CA ARG A 44 -1.87 18.74 4.78
C ARG A 44 -0.75 17.97 5.53
N THR A 45 -0.35 18.42 6.71
CA THR A 45 0.74 17.82 7.51
C THR A 45 0.42 16.41 8.00
N ALA A 46 -0.85 16.04 8.14
CA ALA A 46 -1.24 14.69 8.53
C ALA A 46 -0.90 13.64 7.46
N GLY A 47 -0.92 14.04 6.17
CA GLY A 47 -0.52 13.15 5.07
C GLY A 47 0.97 12.79 5.11
N VAL A 48 1.83 13.74 5.47
CA VAL A 48 3.28 13.50 5.60
C VAL A 48 3.57 12.51 6.73
N LYS A 49 2.92 12.68 7.89
CA LYS A 49 3.06 11.77 9.04
C LYS A 49 2.53 10.36 8.72
N ALA A 50 1.37 10.27 8.06
CA ALA A 50 0.77 9.00 7.67
C ALA A 50 1.65 8.25 6.66
N ASN A 51 2.22 8.97 5.69
CA ASN A 51 3.14 8.41 4.72
C ASN A 51 4.42 7.90 5.40
N ALA A 52 5.01 8.69 6.32
CA ALA A 52 6.16 8.24 7.10
C ALA A 52 5.87 6.96 7.91
N ALA A 53 4.66 6.83 8.46
CA ALA A 53 4.23 5.64 9.20
C ALA A 53 3.91 4.43 8.30
N SER A 54 3.35 4.64 7.11
CA SER A 54 2.98 3.56 6.18
C SER A 54 4.21 2.87 5.58
N HIS A 55 5.28 3.62 5.30
CA HIS A 55 6.56 3.06 4.85
C HIS A 55 7.22 2.12 5.87
N LYS A 56 6.71 2.03 7.12
CA LYS A 56 7.25 1.14 8.16
C LYS A 56 6.71 -0.30 8.10
N LYS A 57 5.76 -0.63 7.23
CA LYS A 57 5.15 -1.98 7.21
C LYS A 57 5.29 -2.68 5.86
N ARG A 58 6.24 -3.61 5.80
CA ARG A 58 6.15 -4.96 5.18
C ARG A 58 7.54 -5.48 4.79
N ARG A 59 8.35 -5.84 5.79
CA ARG A 59 9.17 -7.04 5.64
C ARG A 59 8.32 -8.18 6.18
N ARG A 60 7.71 -8.97 5.28
CA ARG A 60 7.43 -10.35 5.65
C ARG A 60 8.81 -10.94 5.97
N LYS A 61 9.14 -11.13 7.25
CA LYS A 61 10.18 -12.11 7.58
C LYS A 61 9.60 -13.40 7.03
N LYS A 62 10.13 -13.90 5.92
CA LYS A 62 9.91 -15.30 5.58
C LYS A 62 10.36 -16.06 6.85
N PRO A 63 9.53 -16.88 7.50
CA PRO A 63 10.11 -17.87 8.39
C PRO A 63 11.11 -18.63 7.52
N GLU A 64 12.30 -18.87 8.06
CA GLU A 64 13.37 -19.63 7.42
C GLU A 64 12.93 -21.10 7.33
N ALA A 65 11.91 -21.36 6.53
CA ALA A 65 11.48 -22.70 6.19
C ALA A 65 12.53 -23.24 5.23
N ASN A 66 13.42 -24.06 5.78
CA ASN A 66 14.30 -24.91 5.03
C ASN A 66 13.42 -25.85 4.22
N ARG A 67 13.50 -25.73 2.89
CA ARG A 67 12.79 -26.50 1.86
C ARG A 67 12.77 -28.03 2.08
N PHE A 68 13.63 -28.54 2.96
CA PHE A 68 13.72 -29.95 3.30
C PHE A 68 12.60 -30.43 4.23
N GLU A 69 12.16 -29.61 5.18
CA GLU A 69 11.07 -29.98 6.12
C GLU A 69 9.72 -30.07 5.39
N ASP A 70 9.52 -29.31 4.31
CA ASP A 70 8.33 -29.38 3.45
C ASP A 70 8.21 -30.73 2.69
N VAL A 71 9.32 -31.46 2.49
CA VAL A 71 9.33 -32.75 1.78
C VAL A 71 8.91 -33.89 2.70
N GLU A 72 9.34 -33.85 3.96
CA GLU A 72 8.97 -34.84 4.98
C GLU A 72 7.45 -34.80 5.28
N ASP A 73 6.84 -33.61 5.36
CA ASP A 73 5.39 -33.45 5.49
C ASP A 73 4.63 -33.99 4.26
N PHE A 74 5.14 -33.75 3.04
CA PHE A 74 4.54 -34.26 1.81
C PHE A 74 4.59 -35.79 1.72
N ILE A 75 5.71 -36.40 2.14
CA ILE A 75 5.86 -37.86 2.19
C ILE A 75 4.97 -38.44 3.30
N GLY A 76 4.86 -37.77 4.46
CA GLY A 76 4.04 -38.19 5.58
C GLY A 76 2.54 -38.26 5.24
N GLU A 77 2.04 -37.26 4.52
CA GLU A 77 0.64 -37.24 4.05
C GLU A 77 0.37 -38.38 3.06
N TYR A 78 1.29 -38.63 2.12
CA TYR A 78 1.18 -39.74 1.16
C TYR A 78 1.15 -41.12 1.85
N PHE A 79 1.99 -41.34 2.86
CA PHE A 79 2.02 -42.61 3.60
C PHE A 79 0.75 -42.83 4.44
N SER A 80 0.19 -41.77 5.01
CA SER A 80 -1.09 -41.82 5.74
C SER A 80 -2.26 -42.16 4.80
N PHE A 81 -2.33 -41.55 3.62
CA PHE A 81 -3.36 -41.86 2.62
C PHE A 81 -3.23 -43.29 2.05
N ALA A 82 -2.00 -43.75 1.82
CA ALA A 82 -1.75 -45.11 1.33
C ALA A 82 -2.20 -46.19 2.33
N ASN A 83 -2.06 -45.93 3.64
CA ASN A 83 -2.59 -46.83 4.66
C ASN A 83 -4.11 -46.79 4.77
N LEU A 84 -4.76 -45.67 4.43
CA LEU A 84 -6.23 -45.55 4.44
C LEU A 84 -6.89 -46.25 3.24
N LEU A 85 -6.20 -46.33 2.09
CA LEU A 85 -6.68 -47.00 0.88
C LEU A 85 -6.45 -48.53 0.87
N ASN A 86 -5.61 -49.03 1.78
CA ASN A 86 -5.32 -50.45 1.95
C ASN A 86 -6.09 -51.10 3.12
N ALA A 87 -7.09 -50.40 3.68
CA ALA A 87 -8.02 -50.90 4.70
C ALA A 87 -9.42 -51.08 4.09
#